data_AF-A0A1A8I4Y6-F1
#
_entry.id   AF-A0A1A8I4Y6-F1
#
_cell.length_a   1.000
_cell.length_b   1.000
_cell.length_c   1.000
_cell.angle_alpha   90.00
_cell.angle_beta   90.00
_cell.angle_gamma   90.00
#
_symmetry.space_group_name_H-M   'P 1'
#
loop_
_entity.id
_entity.type
_entity.pdbx_description
1 polymer ?
#
loop_
_entity_poly.entity_id
_entity_poly.type
_entity_poly.pdbx_seq_one_letter_code
_entity_poly.pdbx_strand_id
1 'polypeptide(L)'
;MMLRGIFLLLMLWSCESARLAESRDDNSVYDLFDLARVNKRHNGVSLVKGAEPYSPAYKVLNADLIPPVPDSSFRDLLDSIQAERGFLLLVNLKQFKKNRGSLLTIEKTDGSGPVFEVISNGKANTLDLVYSTENQLQVFSIEDAGLATGHWKNITLFVQEDRAQLFVGCEEINVSELDVPIQTVLSREVADIARLRIGKGAAKDRFMGVLQNVHFVFGTTLDAILRNKGCQSGAALTDVMTLDNPVNGSSPAIRTDYTGHKSKDLQSVCGFSCDDIASMFKELRGLNVIVKRLSNELEKVSTDGQLLKNLMNIHSGICIHNGIVHKDKDEWTVDG
;
A
#
# COMPACT_ATOMS: atom_id res chain seq x y z
N MET A 1 68.13 -2.28 -10.04
CA MET A 1 67.06 -3.31 -10.05
C MET A 1 66.24 -3.38 -8.76
N MET A 2 66.70 -2.86 -7.60
CA MET A 2 65.92 -2.90 -6.35
C MET A 2 64.78 -1.86 -6.23
N LEU A 3 64.81 -0.75 -6.97
CA LEU A 3 63.79 0.30 -6.84
C LEU A 3 62.41 -0.06 -7.44
N ARG A 4 62.38 -0.98 -8.43
CA ARG A 4 61.13 -1.42 -9.08
C ARG A 4 60.33 -2.42 -8.23
N GLY A 5 60.98 -3.16 -7.33
CA GLY A 5 60.29 -4.09 -6.42
C GLY A 5 59.53 -3.37 -5.31
N ILE A 6 60.07 -2.25 -4.82
CA ILE A 6 59.48 -1.47 -3.73
C ILE A 6 58.18 -0.78 -4.17
N PHE A 7 58.11 -0.32 -5.43
CA PHE A 7 56.90 0.28 -6.00
C PHE A 7 55.77 -0.75 -6.19
N LEU A 8 56.10 -2.00 -6.51
CA LEU A 8 55.14 -3.10 -6.60
C LEU A 8 54.59 -3.50 -5.22
N LEU A 9 55.43 -3.50 -4.17
CA LEU A 9 54.97 -3.74 -2.79
C LEU A 9 54.09 -2.60 -2.26
N LEU A 10 54.36 -1.34 -2.60
CA LEU A 10 53.51 -0.21 -2.22
C LEU A 10 52.13 -0.25 -2.89
N MET A 11 52.05 -0.68 -4.16
CA MET A 11 50.76 -0.84 -4.87
C MET A 11 49.94 -2.02 -4.33
N LEU A 12 50.60 -3.07 -3.84
CA LEU A 12 49.94 -4.20 -3.16
C LEU A 12 49.43 -3.84 -1.76
N TRP A 13 50.04 -2.85 -1.09
CA TRP A 13 49.60 -2.38 0.23
C TRP A 13 48.45 -1.37 0.18
N SER A 14 48.23 -0.70 -0.95
CA SER A 14 47.11 0.22 -1.16
C SER A 14 45.81 -0.46 -1.65
N CYS A 15 45.79 -1.79 -1.79
CA CYS A 15 44.60 -2.56 -2.17
C CYS A 15 43.82 -3.15 -0.98
N GLU A 16 44.01 -2.62 0.23
CA GLU A 16 43.36 -3.12 1.45
C GLU A 16 42.46 -2.06 2.13
N SER A 17 41.74 -1.27 1.33
CA SER A 17 40.58 -0.48 1.80
C SER A 17 39.52 -0.17 0.74
N ALA A 18 39.70 -0.60 -0.52
CA ALA A 18 38.55 -0.83 -1.40
C ALA A 18 37.98 -2.20 -1.06
N ARG A 19 37.39 -2.34 0.14
CA ARG A 19 36.31 -3.30 0.29
C ARG A 19 35.25 -2.81 -0.69
N LEU A 20 35.25 -3.39 -1.90
CA LEU A 20 34.02 -3.61 -2.64
C LEU A 20 33.00 -3.99 -1.58
N ALA A 21 31.98 -3.16 -1.42
CA ALA A 21 30.87 -3.44 -0.51
C ALA A 21 30.51 -4.90 -0.76
N GLU A 22 30.88 -5.73 0.22
CA GLU A 22 30.53 -7.12 0.29
C GLU A 22 29.04 -7.15 -0.02
N SER A 23 28.67 -7.85 -1.08
CA SER A 23 27.34 -7.81 -1.70
C SER A 23 26.31 -7.57 -0.61
N ARG A 24 25.69 -6.39 -0.63
CA ARG A 24 24.57 -6.03 0.24
C ARG A 24 23.70 -7.26 0.25
N ASP A 25 23.66 -7.94 1.39
CA ASP A 25 22.75 -9.07 1.59
C ASP A 25 21.40 -8.47 1.19
N ASP A 26 20.83 -8.91 0.06
CA ASP A 26 19.66 -8.30 -0.55
C ASP A 26 18.47 -8.62 0.36
N ASN A 27 18.39 -7.89 1.48
CA ASN A 27 17.30 -7.89 2.44
C ASN A 27 16.09 -7.26 1.76
N SER A 28 15.54 -8.02 0.84
CA SER A 28 14.29 -7.77 0.14
C SER A 28 13.10 -7.97 1.06
N VAL A 29 13.27 -8.68 2.18
CA VAL A 29 12.21 -8.95 3.16
C VAL A 29 12.63 -8.48 4.54
N TYR A 30 11.82 -7.61 5.13
CA TYR A 30 11.99 -7.12 6.50
C TYR A 30 10.89 -7.68 7.38
N ASP A 31 11.18 -8.76 8.13
CA ASP A 31 10.25 -9.28 9.15
C ASP A 31 10.32 -8.44 10.42
N LEU A 32 9.28 -7.66 10.68
CA LEU A 32 9.30 -6.71 11.80
C LEU A 32 9.40 -7.42 13.16
N PHE A 33 8.77 -8.58 13.34
CA PHE A 33 8.80 -9.31 14.61
C PHE A 33 10.18 -9.92 14.86
N ASP A 34 10.84 -10.41 13.81
CA ASP A 34 12.21 -10.94 13.89
C ASP A 34 13.22 -9.81 14.15
N LEU A 35 13.12 -8.70 13.39
CA LEU A 35 13.96 -7.52 13.56
C LEU A 35 13.84 -6.92 14.96
N ALA A 36 12.63 -6.78 15.49
CA ALA A 36 12.38 -6.31 16.85
C ALA A 36 12.74 -7.35 17.94
N ARG A 37 13.18 -8.55 17.56
CA ARG A 37 13.61 -9.66 18.45
C ARG A 37 12.53 -10.00 19.48
N VAL A 38 11.29 -10.10 19.03
CA VAL A 38 10.09 -10.24 19.88
C VAL A 38 10.03 -11.59 20.61
N ASN A 39 10.82 -12.57 20.18
CA ASN A 39 10.90 -13.92 20.77
C ASN A 39 11.39 -13.99 22.24
N LYS A 40 11.83 -12.88 22.86
CA LYS A 40 12.26 -12.84 24.26
C LYS A 40 11.08 -12.72 25.23
N ARG A 41 11.21 -13.29 26.43
CA ARG A 41 10.19 -13.19 27.50
C ARG A 41 9.90 -11.71 27.81
N HIS A 42 8.63 -11.40 28.09
CA HIS A 42 8.13 -10.08 28.53
C HIS A 42 7.99 -8.97 27.46
N ASN A 43 8.09 -9.28 26.17
CA ASN A 43 7.88 -8.32 25.07
C ASN A 43 6.41 -7.98 24.77
N GLY A 44 5.50 -8.06 25.75
CA GLY A 44 4.10 -7.67 25.55
C GLY A 44 3.28 -8.56 24.61
N VAL A 45 3.77 -9.75 24.25
CA VAL A 45 3.08 -10.70 23.39
C VAL A 45 3.13 -12.11 23.97
N SER A 46 2.20 -12.98 23.53
CA SER A 46 2.32 -14.43 23.71
C SER A 46 2.39 -15.14 22.37
N LEU A 47 3.32 -16.08 22.24
CA LEU A 47 3.45 -16.91 21.05
C LEU A 47 2.26 -17.87 20.94
N VAL A 48 1.63 -17.94 19.77
CA VAL A 48 0.48 -18.80 19.47
C VAL A 48 0.64 -19.43 18.08
N LYS A 49 -0.19 -20.42 17.76
CA LYS A 49 -0.26 -20.97 16.40
C LYS A 49 -0.97 -19.97 15.48
N GLY A 50 -0.36 -19.73 14.32
CA GLY A 50 -0.86 -18.81 13.30
C GLY A 50 -1.76 -19.45 12.26
N ALA A 51 -2.08 -18.68 11.23
CA ALA A 51 -2.62 -19.20 9.98
C ALA A 51 -1.55 -20.02 9.23
N GLU A 52 -0.30 -19.54 9.28
CA GLU A 52 0.84 -20.23 8.68
C GLU A 52 1.49 -21.19 9.68
N PRO A 53 1.58 -22.52 9.41
CA PRO A 53 2.04 -23.50 10.39
C PRO A 53 3.52 -23.37 10.79
N TYR A 54 4.36 -22.90 9.86
CA TYR A 54 5.82 -22.88 10.01
C TYR A 54 6.38 -21.51 10.44
N SER A 55 5.50 -20.54 10.73
CA SER A 55 5.88 -19.21 11.17
C SER A 55 5.26 -18.88 12.53
N PRO A 56 5.97 -18.17 13.44
CA PRO A 56 5.41 -17.74 14.71
C PRO A 56 4.27 -16.73 14.52
N ALA A 57 3.23 -16.83 15.35
CA ALA A 57 2.20 -15.81 15.47
C ALA A 57 2.19 -15.23 16.89
N TYR A 58 1.93 -13.93 16.99
CA TYR A 58 2.06 -13.17 18.22
C TYR A 58 0.71 -12.59 18.62
N LYS A 59 0.15 -13.08 19.73
CA LYS A 59 -1.02 -12.47 20.35
C LYS A 59 -0.55 -11.24 21.11
N VAL A 60 -1.05 -10.08 20.73
CA VAL A 60 -0.70 -8.79 21.37
C VAL A 60 -1.40 -8.71 22.73
N LEU A 61 -0.61 -8.58 23.80
CA LEU A 61 -1.09 -8.41 25.18
C LEU A 61 -0.91 -6.97 25.64
N ASN A 62 0.26 -6.39 25.34
CA ASN A 62 0.58 -4.99 25.59
C ASN A 62 1.57 -4.49 24.52
N ALA A 63 1.06 -3.75 23.54
CA ALA A 63 1.85 -3.23 22.43
C ALA A 63 2.94 -2.23 22.86
N ASP A 64 2.84 -1.62 24.05
CA ASP A 64 3.87 -0.71 24.54
C ASP A 64 5.17 -1.44 24.91
N LEU A 65 5.06 -2.72 25.31
CA LEU A 65 6.18 -3.57 25.70
C LEU A 65 6.85 -4.28 24.52
N ILE A 66 6.26 -4.24 23.32
CA ILE A 66 6.92 -4.74 22.10
C ILE A 66 8.10 -3.80 21.80
N PRO A 67 9.34 -4.29 21.65
CA PRO A 67 10.47 -3.44 21.28
C PRO A 67 10.23 -2.74 19.94
N PRO A 68 10.75 -1.51 19.73
CA PRO A 68 10.79 -0.93 18.40
C PRO A 68 11.75 -1.74 17.50
N VAL A 69 11.57 -1.61 16.18
CA VAL A 69 12.54 -2.13 15.21
C VAL A 69 13.87 -1.37 15.39
N PRO A 70 15.03 -2.05 15.35
CA PRO A 70 16.33 -1.40 15.53
C PRO A 70 16.57 -0.29 14.49
N ASP A 71 17.17 0.82 14.93
CA ASP A 71 17.36 2.01 14.09
C ASP A 71 18.15 1.73 12.81
N SER A 72 19.12 0.80 12.83
CA SER A 72 19.86 0.41 11.62
C SER A 72 18.94 -0.25 10.59
N SER A 73 18.14 -1.22 11.02
CA SER A 73 17.19 -1.91 10.15
C SER A 73 16.05 -0.99 9.70
N PHE A 74 15.67 0.00 10.51
CA PHE A 74 14.70 1.01 10.12
C PHE A 74 15.27 1.97 9.06
N ARG A 75 16.55 2.36 9.16
CA ARG A 75 17.25 3.11 8.10
C ARG A 75 17.31 2.32 6.79
N ASP A 76 17.70 1.05 6.84
CA ASP A 76 17.75 0.19 5.67
C ASP A 76 16.37 0.05 4.99
N LEU A 77 15.31 -0.09 5.81
CA LEU A 77 13.93 -0.12 5.33
C LEU A 77 13.56 1.18 4.59
N LEU A 78 13.87 2.34 5.18
CA LEU A 78 13.62 3.64 4.54
C LEU A 78 14.40 3.78 3.23
N ASP A 79 15.64 3.31 3.18
CA ASP A 79 16.45 3.29 1.95
C ASP A 79 15.83 2.42 0.85
N SER A 80 15.28 1.27 1.21
CA SER A 80 14.51 0.44 0.27
C SER A 80 13.24 1.14 -0.23
N ILE A 81 12.51 1.84 0.66
CA ILE A 81 11.34 2.64 0.27
C ILE A 81 11.72 3.77 -0.70
N GLN A 82 12.85 4.43 -0.48
CA GLN A 82 13.36 5.46 -1.39
C GLN A 82 13.74 4.88 -2.76
N ALA A 83 14.37 3.70 -2.79
CA ALA A 83 14.79 3.06 -4.03
C ALA A 83 13.60 2.61 -4.89
N GLU A 84 12.54 2.07 -4.26
CA GLU A 84 11.37 1.54 -4.98
C GLU A 84 10.20 2.52 -5.07
N ARG A 85 10.35 3.70 -4.44
CA ARG A 85 9.33 4.75 -4.35
C ARG A 85 8.01 4.18 -3.82
N GLY A 86 8.09 3.26 -2.86
CA GLY A 86 6.98 2.41 -2.46
C GLY A 86 7.39 1.23 -1.60
N PHE A 87 6.43 0.37 -1.28
CA PHE A 87 6.64 -0.90 -0.59
C PHE A 87 5.45 -1.87 -0.78
N LEU A 88 5.72 -3.16 -0.57
CA LEU A 88 4.69 -4.17 -0.33
C LEU A 88 4.67 -4.52 1.17
N LEU A 89 3.54 -4.31 1.84
CA LEU A 89 3.33 -4.73 3.23
C LEU A 89 2.43 -5.96 3.26
N LEU A 90 2.96 -7.07 3.74
CA LEU A 90 2.22 -8.32 3.93
C LEU A 90 1.91 -8.48 5.41
N VAL A 91 0.67 -8.84 5.75
CA VAL A 91 0.26 -9.10 7.14
C VAL A 91 -0.78 -10.21 7.20
N ASN A 92 -0.57 -11.18 8.10
CA ASN A 92 -1.64 -12.06 8.58
C ASN A 92 -2.15 -11.55 9.92
N LEU A 93 -3.46 -11.34 10.04
CA LEU A 93 -4.06 -10.79 11.25
C LEU A 93 -5.36 -11.51 11.64
N LYS A 94 -5.56 -11.67 12.94
CA LYS A 94 -6.82 -12.10 13.56
C LYS A 94 -7.21 -11.07 14.60
N GLN A 95 -7.92 -10.05 14.17
CA GLN A 95 -8.27 -8.89 14.98
C GLN A 95 -9.64 -9.05 15.65
N PHE A 96 -9.79 -8.53 16.87
CA PHE A 96 -11.05 -8.50 17.57
C PHE A 96 -12.07 -7.60 16.87
N LYS A 97 -13.34 -8.01 16.88
CA LYS A 97 -14.44 -7.25 16.29
C LYS A 97 -14.52 -5.84 16.89
N LYS A 98 -14.75 -4.84 16.05
CA LYS A 98 -14.88 -3.42 16.44
C LYS A 98 -13.63 -2.80 17.09
N ASN A 99 -12.48 -3.48 17.07
CA ASN A 99 -11.21 -2.87 17.47
C ASN A 99 -10.72 -1.95 16.33
N ARG A 100 -10.33 -0.73 16.68
CA ARG A 100 -9.50 0.12 15.83
C ARG A 100 -8.07 -0.06 16.30
N GLY A 101 -7.25 -0.73 15.49
CA GLY A 101 -5.94 -1.22 15.91
C GLY A 101 -4.88 -0.96 14.84
N SER A 102 -3.84 -0.25 15.24
CA SER A 102 -2.65 0.00 14.44
C SER A 102 -1.89 -1.30 14.17
N LEU A 103 -1.70 -1.65 12.91
CA LEU A 103 -0.83 -2.77 12.53
C LEU A 103 0.64 -2.40 12.77
N LEU A 104 1.02 -1.19 12.36
CA LEU A 104 2.33 -0.60 12.59
C LEU A 104 2.26 0.93 12.62
N THR A 105 3.23 1.55 13.28
CA THR A 105 3.35 3.00 13.40
C THR A 105 4.81 3.40 13.35
N ILE A 106 5.13 4.41 12.55
CA ILE A 106 6.37 5.16 12.61
C ILE A 106 6.09 6.38 13.46
N GLU A 107 6.42 6.31 14.76
CA GLU A 107 6.15 7.38 15.73
C GLU A 107 7.37 8.29 15.92
N LYS A 108 7.14 9.60 16.01
CA LYS A 108 8.20 10.55 16.34
C LYS A 108 8.68 10.30 17.77
N THR A 109 9.99 10.34 17.96
CA THR A 109 10.66 10.04 19.24
C THR A 109 10.38 11.10 20.31
N ASP A 110 10.04 12.32 19.90
CA ASP A 110 9.60 13.42 20.76
C ASP A 110 8.16 13.26 21.30
N GLY A 111 7.42 12.25 20.83
CA GLY A 111 6.04 11.97 21.24
C GLY A 111 4.98 12.87 20.58
N SER A 112 5.35 13.69 19.59
CA SER A 112 4.42 14.61 18.92
C SER A 112 3.42 13.93 17.98
N GLY A 113 3.54 12.62 17.76
CA GLY A 113 2.58 11.81 17.00
C GLY A 113 3.23 10.91 15.95
N PRO A 114 2.43 10.32 15.05
CA PRO A 114 2.93 9.48 13.97
C PRO A 114 3.48 10.31 12.81
N VAL A 115 4.58 9.86 12.21
CA VAL A 115 4.96 10.25 10.84
C VAL A 115 4.08 9.49 9.85
N PHE A 116 3.90 8.19 10.07
CA PHE A 116 3.07 7.30 9.25
C PHE A 116 2.49 6.17 10.12
N GLU A 117 1.27 5.74 9.85
CA GLU A 117 0.58 4.71 10.60
C GLU A 117 -0.43 3.96 9.70
N VAL A 118 -0.48 2.63 9.84
CA VAL A 118 -1.43 1.76 9.13
C VAL A 118 -2.40 1.17 10.14
N ILE A 119 -3.68 1.51 10.04
CA ILE A 119 -4.70 1.19 11.04
C ILE A 119 -5.77 0.30 10.43
N SER A 120 -6.00 -0.86 11.05
CA SER A 120 -7.20 -1.64 10.76
C SER A 120 -8.34 -1.14 11.63
N ASN A 121 -9.29 -0.42 11.04
CA ASN A 121 -10.37 0.26 11.72
C ASN A 121 -11.67 -0.55 11.68
N GLY A 122 -11.79 -1.49 12.62
CA GLY A 122 -12.97 -2.35 12.75
C GLY A 122 -14.25 -1.64 13.15
N LYS A 123 -14.21 -0.35 13.51
CA LYS A 123 -15.41 0.45 13.80
C LYS A 123 -16.04 1.02 12.53
N ALA A 124 -15.20 1.47 11.60
CA ALA A 124 -15.60 2.04 10.32
C ALA A 124 -15.56 1.04 9.16
N ASN A 125 -15.04 -0.18 9.39
CA ASN A 125 -14.80 -1.19 8.35
C ASN A 125 -13.78 -0.74 7.28
N THR A 126 -12.75 -0.02 7.70
CA THR A 126 -11.74 0.56 6.80
C THR A 126 -10.32 0.12 7.15
N LEU A 127 -9.40 0.25 6.19
CA LEU A 127 -7.96 0.32 6.46
C LEU A 127 -7.51 1.78 6.29
N ASP A 128 -7.10 2.42 7.39
CA ASP A 128 -6.70 3.82 7.39
C ASP A 128 -5.16 3.92 7.22
N LEU A 129 -4.71 4.75 6.29
CA LEU A 129 -3.33 5.23 6.17
C LEU A 129 -3.27 6.65 6.73
N VAL A 130 -2.53 6.83 7.81
CA VAL A 130 -2.41 8.11 8.50
C VAL A 130 -0.97 8.61 8.36
N TYR A 131 -0.78 9.86 7.94
CA TYR A 131 0.55 10.45 7.91
C TYR A 131 0.57 11.94 8.21
N SER A 132 1.70 12.41 8.73
CA SER A 132 1.91 13.82 9.02
C SER A 132 2.61 14.51 7.86
N THR A 133 2.01 15.59 7.37
CA THR A 133 2.64 16.57 6.47
C THR A 133 3.02 17.83 7.25
N GLU A 134 3.69 18.80 6.62
CA GLU A 134 4.03 20.09 7.25
C GLU A 134 2.80 20.84 7.80
N ASN A 135 1.62 20.64 7.18
CA ASN A 135 0.43 21.45 7.47
C ASN A 135 -0.64 20.73 8.30
N GLN A 136 -0.71 19.39 8.28
CA GLN A 136 -1.69 18.64 9.07
C GLN A 136 -1.39 17.12 9.06
N LEU A 137 -2.03 16.41 9.98
CA LEU A 137 -2.21 14.96 9.93
C LEU A 137 -3.29 14.62 8.90
N GLN A 138 -2.93 13.84 7.90
CA GLN A 138 -3.81 13.33 6.85
C GLN A 138 -4.27 11.91 7.15
N VAL A 139 -5.49 11.58 6.75
CA VAL A 139 -6.10 10.25 6.94
C VAL A 139 -6.76 9.81 5.64
N PHE A 140 -6.31 8.69 5.09
CA PHE A 140 -6.88 8.05 3.91
C PHE A 140 -7.48 6.71 4.29
N SER A 141 -8.75 6.49 3.97
CA SER A 141 -9.47 5.29 4.37
C SER A 141 -9.85 4.45 3.17
N ILE A 142 -9.36 3.22 3.12
CA ILE A 142 -9.77 2.21 2.16
C ILE A 142 -11.03 1.55 2.71
N GLU A 143 -12.18 1.81 2.09
CA GLU A 143 -13.49 1.29 2.52
C GLU A 143 -13.64 -0.22 2.29
N ASP A 144 -14.60 -0.82 2.99
CA ASP A 144 -14.98 -2.23 2.89
C ASP A 144 -13.85 -3.26 3.09
N ALA A 145 -12.83 -2.92 3.88
CA ALA A 145 -11.66 -3.75 4.12
C ALA A 145 -11.97 -5.07 4.87
N GLY A 146 -13.03 -5.14 5.69
CA GLY A 146 -13.51 -6.40 6.26
C GLY A 146 -12.51 -7.16 7.16
N LEU A 147 -11.61 -6.44 7.84
CA LEU A 147 -10.46 -7.03 8.54
C LEU A 147 -10.77 -7.49 9.99
N ALA A 148 -11.53 -6.69 10.74
CA ALA A 148 -11.82 -6.90 12.16
C ALA A 148 -12.96 -7.90 12.42
N THR A 149 -12.81 -9.14 11.95
CA THR A 149 -13.89 -10.15 11.97
C THR A 149 -13.78 -11.16 13.13
N GLY A 150 -12.64 -11.21 13.81
CA GLY A 150 -12.30 -12.29 14.74
C GLY A 150 -11.80 -13.57 14.06
N HIS A 151 -11.70 -13.58 12.72
CA HIS A 151 -11.12 -14.66 11.93
C HIS A 151 -9.79 -14.22 11.32
N TRP A 152 -9.00 -15.19 10.84
CA TRP A 152 -7.76 -14.90 10.13
C TRP A 152 -8.06 -14.21 8.81
N LYS A 153 -7.31 -13.14 8.55
CA LYS A 153 -7.28 -12.38 7.30
C LYS A 153 -5.83 -12.23 6.88
N ASN A 154 -5.58 -12.38 5.60
CA ASN A 154 -4.29 -12.15 4.96
C ASN A 154 -4.44 -10.89 4.11
N ILE A 155 -3.57 -9.91 4.29
CA ILE A 155 -3.58 -8.70 3.48
C ILE A 155 -2.26 -8.52 2.73
N THR A 156 -2.37 -7.92 1.55
CA THR A 156 -1.27 -7.31 0.80
C THR A 156 -1.63 -5.84 0.61
N LEU A 157 -0.89 -4.95 1.24
CA LEU A 157 -0.98 -3.51 0.98
C LEU A 157 0.18 -3.13 0.07
N PHE A 158 -0.12 -2.72 -1.15
CA PHE A 158 0.86 -2.22 -2.10
C PHE A 158 0.77 -0.70 -2.14
N VAL A 159 1.86 -0.01 -1.82
CA VAL A 159 1.93 1.45 -1.92
C VAL A 159 3.07 1.81 -2.86
N GLN A 160 2.81 2.59 -3.89
CA GLN A 160 3.82 3.05 -4.83
C GLN A 160 3.47 4.44 -5.32
N GLU A 161 4.43 5.36 -5.24
CA GLU A 161 4.21 6.79 -5.40
C GLU A 161 3.08 7.25 -4.47
N ASP A 162 2.04 7.84 -5.04
CA ASP A 162 0.83 8.34 -4.43
C ASP A 162 -0.33 7.32 -4.49
N ARG A 163 -0.10 6.06 -4.88
CA ARG A 163 -1.18 5.06 -4.98
C ARG A 163 -1.03 3.98 -3.91
N ALA A 164 -2.14 3.66 -3.25
CA ALA A 164 -2.27 2.55 -2.31
C ALA A 164 -3.34 1.56 -2.79
N GLN A 165 -3.01 0.28 -2.87
CA GLN A 165 -3.91 -0.81 -3.25
C GLN A 165 -3.96 -1.84 -2.13
N LEU A 166 -5.17 -2.21 -1.70
CA LEU A 166 -5.36 -3.22 -0.67
C LEU A 166 -5.95 -4.50 -1.28
N PHE A 167 -5.29 -5.61 -1.03
CA PHE A 167 -5.81 -6.95 -1.28
C PHE A 167 -6.09 -7.67 0.02
N VAL A 168 -7.22 -8.35 0.09
CA VAL A 168 -7.56 -9.26 1.19
C VAL A 168 -7.67 -10.67 0.62
N GLY A 169 -6.71 -11.52 0.95
CA GLY A 169 -6.51 -12.80 0.25
C GLY A 169 -6.12 -12.55 -1.21
N CYS A 170 -7.03 -12.88 -2.13
CA CYS A 170 -6.84 -12.73 -3.58
C CYS A 170 -7.75 -11.67 -4.21
N GLU A 171 -8.55 -10.98 -3.41
CA GLU A 171 -9.51 -9.97 -3.86
C GLU A 171 -8.92 -8.58 -3.69
N GLU A 172 -8.91 -7.78 -4.77
CA GLU A 172 -8.63 -6.35 -4.70
C GLU A 172 -9.84 -5.65 -4.10
N ILE A 173 -9.66 -4.98 -2.96
CA ILE A 173 -10.75 -4.30 -2.26
C ILE A 173 -10.96 -2.93 -2.88
N ASN A 174 -9.92 -2.11 -2.91
CA ASN A 174 -9.97 -0.77 -3.48
C ASN A 174 -8.56 -0.22 -3.73
N VAL A 175 -8.52 0.83 -4.54
CA VAL A 175 -7.37 1.69 -4.77
C VAL A 175 -7.65 3.05 -4.14
N SER A 176 -6.65 3.65 -3.53
CA SER A 176 -6.73 5.01 -2.99
C SER A 176 -5.51 5.81 -3.40
N GLU A 177 -5.74 7.10 -3.66
CA GLU A 177 -4.69 8.06 -3.98
C GLU A 177 -4.35 8.88 -2.72
N LEU A 178 -3.06 8.96 -2.39
CA LEU A 178 -2.49 9.77 -1.32
C LEU A 178 -2.23 11.18 -1.86
N ASP A 179 -2.26 12.21 -1.00
CA ASP A 179 -1.98 13.59 -1.43
C ASP A 179 -0.53 13.78 -1.91
N VAL A 180 0.39 12.98 -1.37
CA VAL A 180 1.82 13.05 -1.67
C VAL A 180 2.40 11.65 -1.86
N PRO A 181 3.46 11.49 -2.67
CA PRO A 181 4.12 10.21 -2.83
C PRO A 181 4.69 9.69 -1.51
N ILE A 182 4.55 8.39 -1.24
CA ILE A 182 4.91 7.79 0.05
C ILE A 182 6.38 7.97 0.43
N GLN A 183 7.28 8.03 -0.55
CA GLN A 183 8.71 8.25 -0.31
C GLN A 183 9.03 9.68 0.13
N THR A 184 8.14 10.66 -0.06
CA THR A 184 8.33 12.00 0.52
C THR A 184 7.97 12.02 2.01
N VAL A 185 6.96 11.24 2.40
CA VAL A 185 6.53 11.05 3.80
C VAL A 185 7.57 10.21 4.56
N LEU A 186 8.05 9.15 3.93
CA LEU A 186 9.00 8.19 4.50
C LEU A 186 10.41 8.45 3.97
N SER A 187 10.88 9.69 4.14
CA SER A 187 12.21 10.14 3.73
C SER A 187 13.32 9.54 4.62
N ARG A 188 14.58 9.65 4.21
CA ARG A 188 15.73 9.11 4.98
C ARG A 188 15.88 9.81 6.33
N GLU A 189 15.59 11.10 6.38
CA GLU A 189 15.72 11.94 7.58
C GLU A 189 14.73 11.52 8.69
N VAL A 190 13.66 10.82 8.33
CA VAL A 190 12.71 10.24 9.30
C VAL A 190 13.41 9.31 10.29
N ALA A 191 14.48 8.63 9.87
CA ALA A 191 15.23 7.72 10.73
C ALA A 191 15.85 8.39 11.95
N ASP A 192 16.10 9.70 11.90
CA ASP A 192 16.77 10.43 12.97
C ASP A 192 15.78 11.00 14.00
N ILE A 193 14.49 11.07 13.63
CA ILE A 193 13.44 11.66 14.48
C ILE A 193 12.34 10.67 14.87
N ALA A 194 12.28 9.49 14.26
CA ALA A 194 11.19 8.54 14.45
C ALA A 194 11.67 7.10 14.62
N ARG A 195 10.76 6.23 15.10
CA ARG A 195 11.00 4.80 15.26
C ARG A 195 9.80 3.97 14.82
N LEU A 196 10.05 2.81 14.25
CA LEU A 196 9.02 1.88 13.80
C LEU A 196 8.57 0.95 14.96
N ARG A 197 7.25 0.91 15.18
CA ARG A 197 6.55 0.16 16.23
C ARG A 197 5.52 -0.77 15.60
N ILE A 198 5.32 -1.94 16.22
CA ILE A 198 4.37 -2.97 15.76
C ILE A 198 3.19 -3.01 16.73
N GLY A 199 1.95 -3.02 16.23
CA GLY A 199 0.75 -3.18 17.04
C GLY A 199 0.40 -2.02 17.99
N LYS A 200 1.28 -1.01 18.10
CA LYS A 200 1.12 0.18 18.93
C LYS A 200 0.78 1.35 18.04
N GLY A 201 -0.43 1.88 18.17
CA GLY A 201 -0.82 3.13 17.54
C GLY A 201 -0.27 4.35 18.27
N ALA A 202 -0.14 5.48 17.58
CA ALA A 202 0.36 6.72 18.19
C ALA A 202 -0.59 7.28 19.26
N ALA A 203 -1.89 6.99 19.16
CA ALA A 203 -2.90 7.37 20.14
C ALA A 203 -3.35 6.17 21.01
N LYS A 204 -4.67 5.90 21.08
CA LYS A 204 -5.24 4.78 21.84
C LYS A 204 -5.48 3.53 20.96
N ASP A 205 -5.07 3.56 19.70
CA ASP A 205 -5.37 2.57 18.68
C ASP A 205 -4.44 1.35 18.74
N ARG A 206 -4.38 0.71 19.90
CA ARG A 206 -3.60 -0.52 20.08
C ARG A 206 -4.28 -1.69 19.39
N PHE A 207 -3.50 -2.50 18.68
CA PHE A 207 -4.01 -3.71 18.05
C PHE A 207 -4.43 -4.72 19.11
N MET A 208 -5.67 -5.21 18.99
CA MET A 208 -6.21 -6.27 19.84
C MET A 208 -6.46 -7.52 19.00
N GLY A 209 -5.61 -8.52 19.16
CA GLY A 209 -5.71 -9.75 18.38
C GLY A 209 -4.39 -10.49 18.26
N VAL A 210 -4.24 -11.21 17.15
CA VAL A 210 -3.01 -11.92 16.78
C VAL A 210 -2.48 -11.37 15.47
N LEU A 211 -1.17 -11.14 15.39
CA LEU A 211 -0.44 -10.77 14.18
C LEU A 211 0.56 -11.88 13.81
N GLN A 212 0.78 -12.10 12.53
CA GLN A 212 1.75 -13.04 11.98
C GLN A 212 2.28 -12.49 10.66
N ASN A 213 3.56 -12.74 10.35
CA ASN A 213 4.21 -12.32 9.09
C ASN A 213 3.96 -10.84 8.75
N VAL A 214 4.33 -9.92 9.64
CA VAL A 214 4.27 -8.48 9.35
C VAL A 214 5.56 -8.11 8.63
N HIS A 215 5.51 -8.11 7.30
CA HIS A 215 6.69 -8.04 6.45
C HIS A 215 6.62 -6.87 5.47
N PHE A 216 7.67 -6.07 5.39
CA PHE A 216 7.89 -5.26 4.18
C PHE A 216 8.68 -6.08 3.17
N VAL A 217 8.24 -6.03 1.90
CA VAL A 217 8.85 -6.77 0.80
C VAL A 217 9.19 -5.81 -0.34
N PHE A 218 10.38 -6.01 -0.90
CA PHE A 218 11.00 -5.22 -1.96
C PHE A 218 11.58 -6.18 -3.02
N GLY A 219 11.98 -5.66 -4.17
CA GLY A 219 12.61 -6.40 -5.26
C GLY A 219 11.67 -7.38 -5.96
N THR A 220 10.36 -7.19 -5.80
CA THR A 220 9.32 -8.06 -6.35
C THR A 220 8.11 -7.25 -6.80
N THR A 221 7.18 -7.89 -7.50
CA THR A 221 5.95 -7.26 -7.98
C THR A 221 4.73 -7.75 -7.21
N LEU A 222 3.68 -6.93 -7.19
CA LEU A 222 2.37 -7.32 -6.65
C LEU A 222 1.87 -8.62 -7.29
N ASP A 223 1.98 -8.76 -8.61
CA ASP A 223 1.58 -9.97 -9.34
C ASP A 223 2.34 -11.21 -8.88
N ALA A 224 3.64 -11.10 -8.66
CA ALA A 224 4.45 -12.21 -8.16
C ALA A 224 4.02 -12.64 -6.75
N ILE A 225 3.73 -11.68 -5.86
CA ILE A 225 3.21 -11.96 -4.52
C ILE A 225 1.86 -12.67 -4.60
N LEU A 226 0.91 -12.16 -5.40
CA LEU A 226 -0.42 -12.75 -5.53
C LEU A 226 -0.34 -14.16 -6.14
N ARG A 227 0.50 -14.37 -7.16
CA ARG A 227 0.73 -15.70 -7.74
C ARG A 227 1.32 -16.69 -6.72
N ASN A 228 2.29 -16.25 -5.92
CA ASN A 228 2.88 -17.08 -4.87
C ASN A 228 1.88 -17.41 -3.75
N LYS A 229 0.88 -16.56 -3.53
CA LYS A 229 -0.28 -16.83 -2.65
C LYS A 229 -1.33 -17.75 -3.29
N GLY A 230 -1.13 -18.20 -4.53
CA GLY A 230 -2.06 -19.06 -5.25
C GLY A 230 -3.23 -18.30 -5.89
N CYS A 231 -3.17 -16.98 -5.97
CA CYS A 231 -4.19 -16.19 -6.65
C CYS A 231 -4.06 -16.37 -8.17
N GLN A 232 -5.16 -16.76 -8.81
CA GLN A 232 -5.19 -16.87 -10.27
C GLN A 232 -5.24 -15.46 -10.86
N SER A 233 -4.23 -15.08 -11.63
CA SER A 233 -4.29 -13.84 -12.42
C SER A 233 -5.43 -13.98 -13.43
N GLY A 234 -6.42 -13.09 -13.41
CA GLY A 234 -7.54 -13.06 -14.37
C GLY A 234 -7.13 -12.96 -15.84
N ALA A 235 -5.84 -12.77 -16.13
CA ALA A 235 -5.26 -12.83 -17.48
C ALA A 235 -4.95 -14.25 -17.99
N ALA A 236 -5.16 -15.31 -17.20
CA ALA A 236 -4.80 -16.69 -17.59
C ALA A 236 -6.00 -17.60 -17.96
N LEU A 237 -7.22 -17.05 -18.06
CA LEU A 237 -8.41 -17.80 -18.49
C LEU A 237 -8.89 -17.49 -19.92
N THR A 238 -8.20 -16.61 -20.65
CA THR A 238 -8.48 -16.37 -22.08
C THR A 238 -7.60 -17.18 -23.04
N ASP A 239 -6.58 -17.91 -22.55
CA ASP A 239 -5.60 -18.58 -23.43
C ASP A 239 -5.33 -20.05 -23.09
N VAL A 240 -6.23 -20.70 -22.35
CA VAL A 240 -6.36 -22.15 -22.40
C VAL A 240 -7.69 -22.45 -23.10
N MET A 241 -7.70 -22.24 -24.41
CA MET A 241 -8.55 -23.06 -25.27
C MET A 241 -8.10 -24.50 -25.02
N THR A 242 -8.87 -25.24 -24.24
CA THR A 242 -8.82 -26.71 -24.23
C THR A 242 -9.05 -27.16 -25.67
N LEU A 243 -7.95 -27.43 -26.38
CA LEU A 243 -8.00 -28.12 -27.65
C LEU A 243 -8.29 -29.59 -27.31
N ASP A 244 -9.57 -29.90 -27.10
CA ASP A 244 -10.06 -31.26 -27.10
C ASP A 244 -9.83 -31.82 -28.51
N ASN A 245 -8.67 -32.44 -28.72
CA ASN A 245 -8.39 -33.20 -29.91
C ASN A 245 -8.45 -34.68 -29.55
N PRO A 246 -9.50 -35.41 -29.94
CA PRO A 246 -9.64 -36.82 -29.60
C PRO A 246 -8.87 -37.66 -30.62
N VAL A 247 -7.55 -37.81 -30.44
CA VAL A 247 -6.79 -38.79 -31.25
C VAL A 247 -5.70 -39.49 -30.43
N ASN A 248 -6.00 -40.74 -30.06
CA ASN A 248 -5.11 -41.85 -29.71
C ASN A 248 -3.75 -41.57 -29.02
N GLY A 249 -3.73 -41.79 -27.71
CA GLY A 249 -2.93 -42.88 -27.14
C GLY A 249 -1.40 -42.84 -27.29
N SER A 250 -0.77 -41.66 -27.26
CA SER A 250 0.70 -41.57 -27.22
C SER A 250 1.14 -40.46 -26.27
N SER A 251 1.81 -40.80 -25.16
CA SER A 251 2.49 -39.81 -24.30
C SER A 251 3.65 -39.18 -25.07
N PRO A 252 3.85 -37.85 -25.05
CA PRO A 252 5.05 -37.28 -25.64
C PRO A 252 6.22 -37.50 -24.67
N ALA A 253 7.20 -38.26 -25.13
CA ALA A 253 8.52 -38.31 -24.51
C ALA A 253 9.19 -36.93 -24.68
N ILE A 254 9.58 -36.30 -23.57
CA ILE A 254 10.38 -35.07 -23.58
C ILE A 254 11.75 -35.43 -24.16
N ARG A 255 12.01 -35.00 -25.39
CA ARG A 255 13.34 -34.95 -25.98
C ARG A 255 13.79 -33.49 -26.06
N THR A 256 14.85 -33.17 -25.34
CA THR A 256 15.58 -31.91 -25.46
C THR A 256 16.47 -31.98 -26.69
N ASP A 257 16.07 -31.30 -27.77
CA ASP A 257 17.00 -30.79 -28.78
C ASP A 257 16.42 -29.49 -29.33
N TYR A 258 16.94 -28.37 -28.83
CA TYR A 258 16.58 -27.03 -29.27
C TYR A 258 17.45 -26.67 -30.47
N THR A 259 16.93 -26.90 -31.68
CA THR A 259 17.41 -26.25 -32.91
C THR A 259 16.47 -25.11 -33.26
N GLY A 260 16.99 -23.88 -33.20
CA GLY A 260 16.23 -22.65 -33.40
C GLY A 260 15.59 -22.55 -34.78
N HIS A 261 14.26 -22.57 -34.80
CA HIS A 261 13.47 -22.09 -35.92
C HIS A 261 12.97 -20.67 -35.62
N LYS A 262 13.33 -19.74 -36.50
CA LYS A 262 12.81 -18.36 -36.56
C LYS A 262 11.28 -18.38 -36.47
N SER A 263 10.73 -17.81 -35.39
CA SER A 263 9.31 -17.48 -35.30
C SER A 263 8.98 -16.41 -36.34
N LYS A 264 8.13 -16.76 -37.30
CA LYS A 264 7.44 -15.79 -38.15
C LYS A 264 6.49 -14.95 -37.29
N ASP A 265 6.54 -13.64 -37.53
CA ASP A 265 5.58 -12.59 -37.21
C ASP A 265 4.89 -12.62 -35.84
N LEU A 266 5.53 -11.95 -34.89
CA LEU A 266 4.95 -11.42 -33.65
C LEU A 266 4.00 -10.21 -33.87
N GLN A 267 3.66 -9.90 -35.13
CA GLN A 267 2.97 -8.67 -35.53
C GLN A 267 1.44 -8.78 -35.57
N SER A 268 0.84 -9.90 -35.17
CA SER A 268 -0.61 -10.09 -35.18
C SER A 268 -1.30 -10.07 -33.81
N VAL A 269 -0.57 -9.88 -32.70
CA VAL A 269 -1.15 -9.96 -31.34
C VAL A 269 -1.46 -8.59 -30.71
N CYS A 270 -1.05 -7.48 -31.33
CA CYS A 270 -1.48 -6.14 -30.91
C CYS A 270 -2.11 -5.42 -32.12
N GLY A 271 -3.44 -5.39 -32.17
CA GLY A 271 -4.20 -4.69 -33.22
C GLY A 271 -4.17 -3.16 -33.12
N PHE A 272 -3.35 -2.61 -32.23
CA PHE A 272 -3.17 -1.17 -32.02
C PHE A 272 -1.68 -0.84 -32.10
N SER A 273 -1.34 0.19 -32.87
CA SER A 273 0.02 0.71 -32.90
C SER A 273 0.37 1.39 -31.58
N CYS A 274 1.67 1.53 -31.28
CA CYS A 274 2.12 2.32 -30.13
C CYS A 274 1.64 3.78 -30.21
N ASP A 275 1.41 4.28 -31.43
CA ASP A 275 0.87 5.61 -31.67
C ASP A 275 -0.62 5.69 -31.32
N ASP A 276 -1.39 4.63 -31.58
CA ASP A 276 -2.81 4.54 -31.18
C ASP A 276 -2.96 4.55 -29.65
N ILE A 277 -2.08 3.81 -28.95
CA ILE A 277 -2.05 3.78 -27.48
C ILE A 277 -1.63 5.16 -26.93
N ALA A 278 -0.63 5.79 -27.52
CA ALA A 278 -0.20 7.14 -27.12
C ALA A 278 -1.31 8.19 -27.34
N SER A 279 -2.09 8.06 -28.41
CA SER A 279 -3.25 8.91 -28.68
C SER A 279 -4.34 8.72 -27.63
N MET A 280 -4.67 7.48 -27.26
CA MET A 280 -5.64 7.20 -26.19
C MET A 280 -5.20 7.80 -24.84
N PHE A 281 -3.93 7.70 -24.49
CA PHE A 281 -3.41 8.33 -23.26
C PHE A 281 -3.53 9.85 -23.28
N LYS A 282 -3.38 10.48 -24.45
CA LYS A 282 -3.54 11.92 -24.62
C LYS A 282 -5.01 12.35 -24.46
N GLU A 283 -5.94 11.56 -24.99
CA GLU A 283 -7.38 11.79 -24.83
C GLU A 283 -7.84 11.62 -23.37
N LEU A 284 -7.38 10.57 -22.67
CA LEU A 284 -7.68 10.34 -21.26
C LEU A 284 -7.17 11.46 -20.35
N ARG A 285 -5.97 11.99 -20.63
CA ARG A 285 -5.45 13.17 -19.93
C ARG A 285 -6.31 14.42 -20.18
N GLY A 286 -6.80 14.60 -21.41
CA GLY A 286 -7.73 15.67 -21.74
C GLY A 286 -9.05 15.56 -20.96
N LEU A 287 -9.58 14.34 -20.81
CA LEU A 287 -10.80 14.08 -20.04
C LEU A 287 -10.61 14.42 -18.55
N ASN A 288 -9.48 14.07 -17.95
CA ASN A 288 -9.19 14.36 -16.55
C ASN A 288 -9.21 15.88 -16.26
N VAL A 289 -8.68 16.70 -17.17
CA VAL A 289 -8.74 18.16 -17.05
C VAL A 289 -10.18 18.67 -17.08
N ILE A 290 -11.02 18.11 -17.95
CA ILE A 290 -12.44 18.48 -18.07
C ILE A 290 -13.21 18.07 -16.81
N VAL A 291 -12.98 16.87 -16.29
CA VAL A 291 -13.62 16.36 -15.06
C VAL A 291 -13.21 17.21 -13.85
N LYS A 292 -11.93 17.56 -13.70
CA LYS A 292 -11.48 18.46 -12.63
C LYS A 292 -12.12 19.85 -12.74
N ARG A 293 -12.27 20.39 -13.96
CA ARG A 293 -12.95 21.67 -14.17
C ARG A 293 -14.42 21.60 -13.76
N LEU A 294 -15.13 20.56 -14.20
CA LEU A 294 -16.54 20.33 -13.83
C LEU A 294 -16.71 20.14 -12.33
N SER A 295 -15.82 19.39 -11.68
CA SER A 295 -15.83 19.20 -10.22
C SER A 295 -15.68 20.54 -9.49
N ASN A 296 -14.70 21.35 -9.89
CA ASN A 296 -14.46 22.66 -9.27
C ASN A 296 -15.63 23.63 -9.52
N GLU A 297 -16.23 23.61 -10.71
CA GLU A 297 -17.42 24.42 -11.01
C GLU A 297 -18.64 23.97 -10.20
N LEU A 298 -18.83 22.66 -10.01
CA LEU A 298 -19.91 22.11 -9.20
C LEU A 298 -19.75 22.46 -7.70
N GLU A 299 -18.53 22.35 -7.17
CA GLU A 299 -18.19 22.74 -5.80
C GLU A 299 -18.44 24.24 -5.58
N LYS A 300 -18.08 25.08 -6.56
CA LYS A 300 -18.37 26.51 -6.55
C LYS A 300 -19.87 26.79 -6.54
N VAL A 301 -20.66 26.12 -7.39
CA VAL A 301 -22.13 26.27 -7.41
C VAL A 301 -22.76 25.82 -6.09
N SER A 302 -22.24 24.75 -5.47
CA SER A 302 -22.68 24.29 -4.16
C SER A 302 -22.42 25.34 -3.06
N THR A 303 -21.23 25.93 -3.07
CA THR A 303 -20.82 26.98 -2.12
C THR A 303 -21.65 28.26 -2.31
N ASP A 304 -21.84 28.68 -3.56
CA ASP A 304 -22.68 29.83 -3.91
C ASP A 304 -24.14 29.58 -3.50
N GLY A 305 -24.64 28.34 -3.66
CA GLY A 305 -25.96 27.92 -3.20
C GLY A 305 -26.14 28.00 -1.68
N GLN A 306 -25.11 27.63 -0.90
CA GLN A 306 -25.12 27.78 0.55
C GLN A 306 -25.07 29.26 0.98
N LEU A 307 -24.28 30.09 0.29
CA LEU A 307 -24.24 31.53 0.52
C LEU A 307 -25.59 32.18 0.21
N LEU A 308 -26.23 31.84 -0.91
CA LEU A 308 -27.58 32.29 -1.26
C LEU A 308 -28.61 31.87 -0.21
N LYS A 309 -28.55 30.62 0.26
CA LYS A 309 -29.43 30.12 1.32
C LYS A 309 -29.29 30.93 2.62
N ASN A 310 -28.06 31.31 2.98
CA ASN A 310 -27.76 32.12 4.16
C ASN A 310 -28.18 33.59 3.98
N LEU A 311 -27.93 34.19 2.81
CA LEU A 311 -28.33 35.56 2.47
C LEU A 311 -29.85 35.74 2.42
N MET A 312 -30.56 34.74 1.91
CA MET A 312 -32.02 34.76 1.78
C MET A 312 -32.75 34.25 3.03
N ASN A 313 -32.02 33.85 4.08
CA ASN A 313 -32.57 33.32 5.35
C ASN A 313 -33.66 32.24 5.13
N ILE A 314 -33.48 31.41 4.08
CA ILE A 314 -34.47 30.40 3.66
C ILE A 314 -34.44 29.26 4.69
N HIS A 315 -35.34 29.35 5.65
CA HIS A 315 -35.66 28.23 6.53
C HIS A 315 -36.45 27.19 5.73
N SER A 316 -36.33 25.91 6.09
CA SER A 316 -37.12 24.84 5.47
C SER A 316 -38.61 25.18 5.49
N GLY A 317 -39.29 25.13 4.33
CA GLY A 317 -40.72 25.42 4.21
C GLY A 317 -41.06 26.81 3.65
N ILE A 318 -40.26 27.35 2.73
CA ILE A 318 -40.55 28.61 2.03
C ILE A 318 -40.41 28.38 0.52
N CYS A 319 -41.36 28.89 -0.27
CA CYS A 319 -41.35 28.84 -1.74
C CYS A 319 -41.33 30.27 -2.31
N ILE A 320 -40.60 30.51 -3.41
CA ILE A 320 -40.53 31.82 -4.05
C ILE A 320 -41.09 31.72 -5.46
N HIS A 321 -42.11 32.52 -5.76
CA HIS A 321 -42.72 32.60 -7.09
C HIS A 321 -42.83 34.07 -7.52
N ASN A 322 -42.32 34.40 -8.72
CA ASN A 322 -42.27 35.78 -9.25
C ASN A 322 -41.67 36.82 -8.27
N GLY A 323 -40.68 36.42 -7.46
CA GLY A 323 -40.02 37.29 -6.48
C GLY A 323 -40.80 37.49 -5.19
N ILE A 324 -41.96 36.85 -5.01
CA ILE A 324 -42.77 36.87 -3.79
C ILE A 324 -42.46 35.62 -2.97
N VAL A 325 -42.29 35.79 -1.66
CA VAL A 325 -41.93 34.73 -0.71
C VAL A 325 -43.21 34.19 -0.05
N HIS A 326 -43.48 32.90 -0.21
CA HIS A 326 -44.63 32.19 0.37
C HIS A 326 -44.16 31.22 1.47
N LYS A 327 -44.86 31.18 2.60
CA LYS A 327 -44.57 30.24 3.68
C LYS A 327 -45.25 28.89 3.44
N ASP A 328 -44.76 27.86 4.14
CA ASP A 328 -45.35 26.53 4.11
C ASP A 328 -46.84 26.58 4.48
N LYS A 329 -47.69 26.04 3.59
CA LYS A 329 -49.16 26.05 3.66
C LYS A 329 -49.87 27.39 3.43
N ASP A 330 -49.19 28.41 2.91
CA ASP A 330 -49.89 29.60 2.41
C ASP A 330 -50.70 29.27 1.16
N GLU A 331 -52.00 29.54 1.17
CA GLU A 331 -52.84 29.50 -0.04
C GLU A 331 -52.67 30.79 -0.83
N TRP A 332 -52.30 30.66 -2.10
CA TRP A 332 -52.19 31.78 -3.04
C TRP A 332 -52.69 31.35 -4.41
N THR A 333 -53.30 32.29 -5.14
CA THR A 333 -53.75 32.09 -6.51
C THR A 333 -52.70 32.57 -7.48
N VAL A 334 -52.34 31.72 -8.45
CA VAL A 334 -51.51 32.12 -9.59
C VAL A 334 -52.46 32.75 -10.61
N ASP A 335 -52.40 34.07 -10.78
CA ASP A 335 -53.06 34.70 -11.93
C ASP A 335 -52.27 34.29 -13.19
N GLY A 336 -52.96 33.59 -14.10
CA GLY A 336 -52.37 32.93 -15.28
C GLY A 336 -51.90 33.87 -16.39
#